data_AF-D2A673-F1
#
_entry.id   AF-D2A673-F1
#
_cell.length_a   1.000
_cell.length_b   1.000
_cell.length_c   1.000
_cell.angle_alpha   90.00
_cell.angle_beta   90.00
_cell.angle_gamma   90.00
#
_symmetry.space_group_name_H-M   'P 1'
#
loop_
_entity.id
_entity.type
_entity.pdbx_description
1 polymer ?
#
loop_
_entity_poly.entity_id
_entity_poly.type
_entity_poly.pdbx_seq_one_letter_code
_entity_poly.pdbx_strand_id
1 'polypeptide(L)'
;MNPITSVILTFLFVFSFGEKESEEALQQIFTELDGPAAELRDQCLEKNSMKVTDLKTYNTSNDIPEKELCFYKCFYEGVEFIDANGNLNVNNMKEIPAISELGDEVLNEITACVEKIGKIRCCGDLRKIEQCYQNITM
;
A
#
# COMPACT_ATOMS: atom_id res chain seq x y z
N MET A 1 -41.88 23.01 20.45
CA MET A 1 -40.49 23.00 19.95
C MET A 1 -39.64 22.30 21.00
N ASN A 2 -39.30 21.03 20.76
CA ASN A 2 -38.57 20.19 21.71
C ASN A 2 -37.15 19.93 21.16
N PRO A 3 -36.08 20.15 21.94
CA PRO A 3 -34.69 20.07 21.48
C PRO A 3 -34.08 18.65 21.49
N ILE A 4 -34.88 17.59 21.63
CA ILE A 4 -34.37 16.23 21.86
C ILE A 4 -34.11 15.44 20.55
N THR A 5 -34.64 15.89 19.41
CA THR A 5 -34.56 15.15 18.14
C THR A 5 -33.23 15.31 17.39
N SER A 6 -32.33 16.21 17.81
CA SER A 6 -31.10 16.52 17.07
C SER A 6 -29.88 15.69 17.48
N VAL A 7 -29.90 15.00 18.62
CA VAL A 7 -28.71 14.29 19.14
C VAL A 7 -28.69 12.81 18.74
N ILE A 8 -29.85 12.22 18.45
CA ILE A 8 -29.97 10.79 18.11
C ILE A 8 -29.51 10.51 16.66
N LEU A 9 -29.62 11.48 15.75
CA LEU A 9 -29.19 11.29 14.36
C LEU A 9 -27.66 11.31 14.18
N THR A 10 -26.91 11.93 15.09
CA THR A 10 -25.45 12.00 14.99
C THR A 10 -24.78 10.73 15.52
N PHE A 11 -25.42 9.99 16.44
CA PHE A 11 -24.85 8.77 17.02
C PHE A 11 -24.99 7.52 16.13
N LEU A 12 -25.97 7.48 15.22
CA LEU A 12 -26.14 6.34 14.31
C LEU A 12 -25.24 6.39 13.08
N PHE A 13 -24.69 7.55 12.71
CA PHE A 13 -23.75 7.65 11.58
C PHE A 13 -22.33 7.20 11.93
N VAL A 14 -21.96 7.20 13.22
CA VAL A 14 -20.61 6.82 13.67
C VAL A 14 -20.42 5.29 13.72
N PHE A 15 -21.48 4.51 13.88
CA PHE A 15 -21.35 3.05 14.08
C PHE A 15 -21.34 2.20 12.80
N SER A 16 -21.60 2.75 11.61
CA SER A 16 -21.55 1.98 10.35
C SER A 16 -20.23 2.10 9.58
N PHE A 17 -19.28 2.91 10.07
CA PHE A 17 -18.01 3.20 9.36
C PHE A 17 -16.78 2.51 9.96
N GLY A 18 -16.95 1.62 10.96
CA GLY A 18 -15.81 1.03 11.68
C GLY A 18 -15.12 -0.17 11.02
N GLU A 19 -15.72 -0.82 10.02
CA GLU A 19 -15.16 -2.04 9.40
C GLU A 19 -14.72 -1.85 7.94
N LYS A 20 -15.12 -0.75 7.29
CA LYS A 20 -14.89 -0.52 5.85
C LYS A 20 -13.63 0.29 5.53
N GLU A 21 -13.05 0.98 6.51
CA GLU A 21 -11.91 1.91 6.33
C GLU A 21 -10.59 1.23 5.96
N SER A 22 -10.37 -0.03 6.35
CA SER A 22 -9.09 -0.71 6.07
C SER A 22 -9.03 -1.34 4.66
N GLU A 23 -10.16 -1.42 3.97
CA GLU A 23 -10.31 -2.05 2.65
C GLU A 23 -10.06 -1.09 1.47
N GLU A 24 -10.03 0.23 1.72
CA GLU A 24 -9.88 1.26 0.68
C GLU A 24 -8.54 2.01 0.76
N ALA A 25 -7.77 1.85 1.84
CA ALA A 25 -6.61 2.71 2.13
C ALA A 25 -5.55 2.76 1.02
N LEU A 26 -5.11 1.62 0.46
CA LEU A 26 -4.09 1.62 -0.60
C LEU A 26 -4.63 2.08 -1.95
N GLN A 27 -5.85 1.70 -2.29
CA GLN A 27 -6.48 2.20 -3.51
C GLN A 27 -6.61 3.72 -3.44
N GLN A 28 -7.03 4.26 -2.28
CA GLN A 28 -7.12 5.68 -2.01
C GLN A 28 -5.74 6.35 -2.08
N ILE A 29 -4.73 5.81 -1.39
CA ILE A 29 -3.34 6.30 -1.45
C ILE A 29 -2.86 6.42 -2.90
N PHE A 30 -3.01 5.36 -3.71
CA PHE A 30 -2.60 5.40 -5.11
C PHE A 30 -3.48 6.32 -5.95
N THR A 31 -4.77 6.46 -5.66
CA THR A 31 -5.67 7.38 -6.38
C THR A 31 -5.32 8.84 -6.11
N GLU A 32 -4.91 9.16 -4.89
CA GLU A 32 -4.59 10.51 -4.43
C GLU A 32 -3.16 10.95 -4.74
N LEU A 33 -2.30 10.05 -5.26
CA LEU A 33 -0.97 10.44 -5.74
C LEU A 33 -1.07 11.55 -6.78
N ASP A 34 -0.24 12.56 -6.60
CA ASP A 34 -0.01 13.66 -7.50
C ASP A 34 1.47 13.70 -7.98
N GLY A 35 1.75 14.61 -8.91
CA GLY A 35 3.11 14.83 -9.41
C GLY A 35 3.77 13.59 -10.05
N PRO A 36 5.10 13.41 -9.90
CA PRO A 36 5.84 12.31 -10.54
C PRO A 36 5.40 10.91 -10.09
N ALA A 37 4.92 10.77 -8.85
CA ALA A 37 4.43 9.49 -8.34
C ALA A 37 3.13 9.07 -9.05
N ALA A 38 2.26 10.03 -9.39
CA ALA A 38 1.05 9.80 -10.18
C ALA A 38 1.37 9.31 -11.60
N GLU A 39 2.34 9.95 -12.25
CA GLU A 39 2.78 9.55 -13.59
C GLU A 39 3.37 8.13 -13.58
N LEU A 40 4.22 7.83 -12.60
CA LEU A 40 4.79 6.50 -12.42
C LEU A 40 3.72 5.44 -12.16
N ARG A 41 2.73 5.74 -11.31
CA ARG A 41 1.56 4.87 -11.08
C ARG A 41 0.87 4.57 -12.41
N ASP A 42 0.53 5.60 -13.19
CA ASP A 42 -0.23 5.45 -14.43
C ASP A 42 0.55 4.63 -15.47
N GLN A 43 1.86 4.87 -15.61
CA GLN A 43 2.74 4.06 -16.46
C GLN A 43 2.76 2.58 -16.03
N CYS A 44 2.84 2.31 -14.73
CA CYS A 44 2.85 0.94 -14.22
C CYS A 44 1.49 0.25 -14.35
N LEU A 45 0.38 0.97 -14.21
CA LEU A 45 -0.96 0.46 -14.49
C LEU A 45 -1.12 0.10 -15.96
N GLU A 46 -0.73 0.99 -16.88
CA GLU A 46 -0.80 0.74 -18.32
C GLU A 46 0.05 -0.47 -18.73
N LYS A 47 1.30 -0.53 -18.26
CA LYS A 47 2.23 -1.64 -18.53
C LYS A 47 1.66 -3.01 -18.14
N ASN A 48 0.87 -3.06 -17.07
CA ASN A 48 0.26 -4.29 -16.57
C ASN A 48 -1.20 -4.48 -17.01
N SER A 49 -1.72 -3.57 -17.86
CA SER A 49 -3.11 -3.56 -18.30
C SER A 49 -4.10 -3.57 -17.12
N MET A 50 -3.83 -2.73 -16.14
CA MET A 50 -4.61 -2.56 -14.91
C MET A 50 -5.20 -1.15 -14.81
N LYS A 51 -6.20 -1.00 -13.96
CA LYS A 51 -6.76 0.27 -13.49
C LYS A 51 -6.45 0.44 -12.01
N VAL A 52 -6.49 1.68 -11.52
CA VAL A 52 -6.32 1.95 -10.08
C VAL A 52 -7.35 1.19 -9.22
N THR A 53 -8.55 0.95 -9.74
CA THR A 53 -9.61 0.17 -9.09
C THR A 53 -9.33 -1.34 -9.03
N ASP A 54 -8.30 -1.81 -9.74
CA ASP A 54 -7.88 -3.22 -9.70
C ASP A 54 -6.88 -3.47 -8.56
N LEU A 55 -6.34 -2.41 -7.94
CA LEU A 55 -5.46 -2.51 -6.78
C LEU A 55 -6.29 -2.84 -5.55
N LYS A 56 -5.95 -3.94 -4.89
CA LYS A 56 -6.61 -4.39 -3.66
C LYS A 56 -5.85 -3.89 -2.45
N THR A 57 -6.53 -3.91 -1.31
CA THR A 57 -5.91 -3.65 -0.01
C THR A 57 -5.40 -4.93 0.61
N TYR A 58 -4.31 -4.80 1.37
CA TYR A 58 -3.62 -5.89 2.07
C TYR A 58 -4.49 -6.69 3.03
N ASN A 59 -5.60 -6.11 3.51
CA ASN A 59 -6.52 -6.77 4.42
C ASN A 59 -7.31 -7.91 3.73
N THR A 60 -7.46 -7.87 2.40
CA THR A 60 -8.34 -8.81 1.69
C THR A 60 -7.59 -10.03 1.16
N SER A 61 -7.24 -10.93 2.08
CA SER A 61 -6.66 -12.26 1.85
C SER A 61 -5.20 -12.30 1.38
N ASN A 62 -4.50 -13.37 1.77
CA ASN A 62 -3.11 -13.69 1.41
C ASN A 62 -2.86 -13.93 -0.10
N ASP A 63 -3.75 -13.47 -0.98
CA ASP A 63 -3.70 -13.74 -2.39
C ASP A 63 -3.81 -12.48 -3.24
N ILE A 64 -2.82 -11.61 -3.08
CA ILE A 64 -2.55 -10.52 -4.02
C ILE A 64 -2.30 -11.16 -5.41
N PRO A 65 -3.12 -10.83 -6.43
CA PRO A 65 -2.97 -11.35 -7.78
C PRO A 65 -1.59 -11.03 -8.37
N GLU A 66 -1.08 -11.91 -9.23
CA GLU A 66 0.25 -11.73 -9.85
C GLU A 66 0.37 -10.41 -10.63
N LYS A 67 -0.71 -9.96 -11.29
CA LYS A 67 -0.72 -8.67 -11.99
C LYS A 67 -0.49 -7.49 -11.05
N GLU A 68 -1.09 -7.54 -9.87
CA GLU A 68 -0.95 -6.50 -8.86
C GLU A 68 0.45 -6.51 -8.25
N LEU A 69 1.03 -7.69 -8.02
CA LEU A 69 2.45 -7.79 -7.68
C LEU A 69 3.34 -7.20 -8.79
N CYS A 70 3.02 -7.42 -10.07
CA CYS A 70 3.79 -6.81 -11.16
C CYS A 70 3.64 -5.29 -11.23
N PHE A 71 2.47 -4.77 -10.85
CA PHE A 71 2.28 -3.33 -10.67
C PHE A 71 3.19 -2.80 -9.56
N TYR A 72 3.15 -3.38 -8.36
CA TYR A 72 4.00 -2.94 -7.24
C TYR A 72 5.48 -3.06 -7.59
N LYS A 73 5.90 -4.10 -8.29
CA LYS A 73 7.30 -4.26 -8.72
C LYS A 73 7.70 -3.12 -9.64
N CYS A 74 6.87 -2.80 -10.63
CA CYS A 74 7.11 -1.68 -11.54
C CYS A 74 7.23 -0.36 -10.78
N PHE A 75 6.32 -0.12 -9.84
CA PHE A 75 6.33 1.12 -9.05
C PHE A 75 7.58 1.21 -8.16
N TYR A 76 7.92 0.14 -7.45
CA TYR A 76 9.10 0.05 -6.60
C TYR A 76 10.43 0.17 -7.35
N GLU A 77 10.49 -0.32 -8.59
CA GLU A 77 11.63 -0.06 -9.48
C GLU A 77 11.70 1.42 -9.89
N GLY A 78 10.56 2.05 -10.15
CA GLY A 78 10.49 3.45 -10.55
C GLY A 78 10.86 4.45 -9.45
N VAL A 79 10.56 4.14 -8.19
CA VAL A 79 11.03 4.92 -7.02
C VAL A 79 12.41 4.48 -6.52
N GLU A 80 13.11 3.63 -7.28
CA GLU A 80 14.44 3.11 -6.95
C GLU A 80 14.52 2.36 -5.60
N PHE A 81 13.39 1.87 -5.09
CA PHE A 81 13.37 0.96 -3.94
C PHE A 81 13.90 -0.42 -4.32
N ILE A 82 13.69 -0.84 -5.58
CA ILE A 82 14.28 -2.04 -6.16
C ILE A 82 15.18 -1.63 -7.32
N ASP A 83 16.46 -2.01 -7.28
CA ASP A 83 17.38 -1.73 -8.38
C ASP A 83 17.23 -2.72 -9.55
N ALA A 84 17.92 -2.44 -10.67
CA ALA A 84 17.90 -3.32 -11.86
C ALA A 84 18.44 -4.75 -11.61
N ASN A 85 19.14 -4.98 -10.51
CA ASN A 85 19.64 -6.29 -10.09
C ASN A 85 18.71 -6.98 -9.09
N GLY A 86 17.59 -6.35 -8.74
CA GLY A 86 16.64 -6.83 -7.74
C GLY A 86 17.07 -6.61 -6.30
N ASN A 87 18.07 -5.76 -6.03
CA ASN A 87 18.46 -5.43 -4.67
C ASN A 87 17.54 -4.36 -4.09
N LEU A 88 17.26 -4.45 -2.80
CA LEU A 88 16.39 -3.52 -2.07
C LEU A 88 17.22 -2.34 -1.53
N ASN A 89 16.78 -1.12 -1.81
CA ASN A 89 17.35 0.10 -1.28
C ASN A 89 16.42 0.69 -0.22
N VAL A 90 16.59 0.25 1.03
CA VAL A 90 15.73 0.64 2.16
C VAL A 90 15.73 2.15 2.43
N ASN A 91 16.73 2.90 1.97
CA ASN A 91 16.75 4.36 2.10
C ASN A 91 15.63 5.03 1.29
N ASN A 92 15.20 4.39 0.19
CA ASN A 92 14.14 4.89 -0.69
C ASN A 92 12.76 4.35 -0.28
N MET A 93 12.66 3.63 0.83
CA MET A 93 11.40 3.08 1.30
C MET A 93 10.37 4.15 1.67
N LYS A 94 10.83 5.35 2.07
CA LYS A 94 9.97 6.51 2.35
C LYS A 94 9.34 7.11 1.08
N GLU A 95 9.84 6.77 -0.10
CA GLU A 95 9.22 7.16 -1.37
C GLU A 95 7.97 6.30 -1.69
N ILE A 96 7.74 5.23 -0.90
CA ILE A 96 6.53 4.42 -1.00
C ILE A 96 5.41 5.13 -0.22
N PRO A 97 4.32 5.53 -0.87
CA PRO A 97 3.27 6.35 -0.27
C PRO A 97 2.64 5.76 1.01
N ALA A 98 2.46 4.44 1.07
CA ALA A 98 1.92 3.77 2.26
C ALA A 98 2.90 3.74 3.45
N ILE A 99 4.19 4.01 3.21
CA ILE A 99 5.25 3.95 4.21
C ILE A 99 5.64 5.34 4.69
N SER A 100 5.53 6.37 3.85
CA SER A 100 5.85 7.75 4.23
C SER A 100 5.06 8.26 5.43
N GLU A 101 3.87 7.71 5.68
CA GLU A 101 2.99 8.10 6.78
C GLU A 101 3.19 7.27 8.05
N LEU A 102 4.05 6.23 8.01
CA LEU A 102 4.31 5.38 9.17
C LEU A 102 5.27 6.07 10.16
N GLY A 103 5.04 5.83 11.45
CA GLY A 103 5.95 6.29 12.50
C GLY A 103 7.31 5.60 12.43
N ASP A 104 8.35 6.28 12.93
CA ASP A 104 9.75 5.81 12.84
C ASP A 104 9.96 4.40 13.46
N GLU A 105 9.21 4.04 14.50
CA GLU A 105 9.25 2.70 15.12
C GLU A 105 8.84 1.61 14.13
N VAL A 106 7.66 1.75 13.52
CA VAL A 106 7.14 0.82 12.51
C VAL A 106 8.05 0.78 11.29
N LEU A 107 8.56 1.94 10.87
CA LEU A 107 9.49 2.02 9.74
C LEU A 107 10.79 1.24 10.00
N ASN A 108 11.33 1.31 11.21
CA ASN A 108 12.54 0.57 11.59
C ASN A 108 12.30 -0.94 11.58
N GLU A 109 11.14 -1.40 12.07
CA GLU A 109 10.79 -2.83 12.04
C GLU A 109 10.63 -3.34 10.61
N ILE A 110 9.95 -2.57 9.76
CA ILE A 110 9.79 -2.89 8.34
C ILE A 110 11.17 -2.96 7.67
N THR A 111 12.01 -1.96 7.92
CA THR A 111 13.37 -1.90 7.38
C THR A 111 14.17 -3.14 7.75
N ALA A 112 14.19 -3.50 9.04
CA ALA A 112 14.90 -4.67 9.54
C ALA A 112 14.37 -6.00 8.97
N CYS A 113 13.09 -6.05 8.57
CA CYS A 113 12.53 -7.21 7.89
C CYS A 113 12.92 -7.24 6.40
N VAL A 114 12.77 -6.11 5.70
CA VAL A 114 13.07 -5.96 4.27
C VAL A 114 14.53 -6.28 3.95
N GLU A 115 15.46 -5.89 4.82
CA GLU A 115 16.89 -6.21 4.67
C GLU A 115 17.19 -7.71 4.62
N LYS A 116 16.31 -8.56 5.15
CA LYS A 116 16.48 -10.02 5.22
C LYS A 116 15.89 -10.78 4.02
N ILE A 117 15.07 -10.12 3.20
CA ILE A 117 14.31 -10.73 2.08
C ILE A 117 15.24 -11.21 0.95
N GLY A 118 16.43 -10.61 0.84
CA GLY A 118 17.35 -10.84 -0.27
C GLY A 118 16.86 -10.11 -1.53
N LYS A 119 16.91 -10.79 -2.69
CA LYS A 119 16.62 -10.15 -3.98
C LYS A 119 15.18 -10.37 -4.45
N ILE A 120 14.65 -9.36 -5.14
CA ILE A 120 13.39 -9.39 -5.88
C ILE A 120 13.69 -9.54 -7.37
N ARG A 121 13.46 -10.72 -7.95
CA ARG A 121 13.75 -11.01 -9.37
C ARG A 121 12.49 -11.02 -10.22
N CYS A 122 11.39 -11.50 -9.69
CA CYS A 122 10.10 -11.55 -10.37
C CYS A 122 9.00 -10.90 -9.52
N CYS A 123 7.83 -10.68 -10.11
CA CYS A 123 6.69 -10.10 -9.38
C CYS A 123 6.32 -10.94 -8.15
N GLY A 124 6.36 -12.27 -8.27
CA GLY A 124 6.07 -13.19 -7.17
C GLY A 124 7.01 -13.05 -5.96
N ASP A 125 8.24 -12.56 -6.14
CA ASP A 125 9.17 -12.34 -5.03
C ASP A 125 8.70 -11.23 -4.09
N LEU A 126 7.84 -10.31 -4.54
CA LEU A 126 7.29 -9.27 -3.68
C LEU A 126 6.44 -9.79 -2.54
N ARG A 127 5.92 -11.01 -2.64
CA ARG A 127 5.22 -11.67 -1.51
C ARG A 127 6.08 -11.72 -0.24
N LYS A 128 7.41 -11.72 -0.38
CA LYS A 128 8.34 -11.63 0.76
C LYS A 128 8.28 -10.27 1.46
N ILE A 129 8.09 -9.19 0.69
CA ILE A 129 7.90 -7.84 1.23
C ILE A 129 6.54 -7.76 1.93
N GLU A 130 5.51 -8.39 1.35
CA GLU A 130 4.18 -8.41 1.98
C GLU A 130 4.17 -9.11 3.32
N GLN A 131 4.91 -10.21 3.41
CA GLN A 131 5.11 -10.92 4.68
C GLN A 131 5.77 -10.03 5.73
N CYS A 132 6.65 -9.09 5.33
CA CYS A 132 7.22 -8.14 6.28
C CYS A 132 6.18 -7.16 6.83
N TYR A 133 5.34 -6.59 5.96
CA TYR A 133 4.30 -5.66 6.41
C TYR A 133 3.26 -6.36 7.30
N GLN A 134 2.77 -7.54 6.90
CA GLN A 134 1.79 -8.30 7.66
C GLN A 134 2.28 -8.70 9.06
N ASN A 135 3.55 -9.05 9.21
CA ASN A 135 4.10 -9.45 10.51
C ASN A 135 4.21 -8.28 11.51
N ILE A 136 4.04 -7.04 11.06
CA ILE A 136 4.25 -5.83 11.86
C ILE A 136 2.93 -5.09 12.12
N THR A 137 2.00 -5.11 11.15
CA THR A 137 0.72 -4.40 11.25
C THR A 137 -0.45 -5.27 11.75
N MET A 138 -0.20 -6.54 12.10
CA MET A 138 -1.17 -7.47 12.72
C MET A 138 -1.11 -7.48 14.25
#